data_AF-A0A1B6H2Z3-F1
#
_entry.id   AF-A0A1B6H2Z3-F1
#
_cell.length_a   1.000
_cell.length_b   1.000
_cell.length_c   1.000
_cell.angle_alpha   90.00
_cell.angle_beta   90.00
_cell.angle_gamma   90.00
#
_symmetry.space_group_name_H-M   'P 1'
#
loop_
_entity.id
_entity.type
_entity.pdbx_description
1 polymer ?
#
loop_
_entity_poly.entity_id
_entity_poly.type
_entity_poly.pdbx_seq_one_letter_code
_entity_poly.pdbx_strand_id
1 'polypeptide(L)'
;EKQQNLLQLFVNAPQQNYNQQQQQLGNSFDLYNVNNFNNDYAVKQFQYAYKQGLLPRGQVFNYNNPNHLKQAIQLFDVFYFAKDYNTFYQAACWARDRVNEGQFVYALSVA
;
A
#
# COMPACT_ATOMS: atom_id res chain seq x y z
N GLU A 1 19.51 5.86 4.91
CA GLU A 1 18.62 6.16 3.75
C GLU A 1 17.26 5.48 3.86
N LYS A 2 17.17 4.14 3.92
CA LYS A 2 15.89 3.39 3.97
C LYS A 2 14.89 3.89 5.04
N GLN A 3 15.37 4.20 6.23
CA GLN A 3 14.53 4.76 7.31
C GLN A 3 13.88 6.09 6.92
N GLN A 4 14.66 7.00 6.33
CA GLN A 4 14.16 8.33 5.94
C GLN A 4 13.12 8.22 4.82
N ASN A 5 13.36 7.34 3.84
CA ASN A 5 12.40 7.06 2.77
C ASN A 5 11.04 6.62 3.32
N LEU A 6 11.05 5.71 4.32
CA LEU A 6 9.81 5.25 4.94
C LEU A 6 9.11 6.34 5.74
N LEU A 7 9.85 7.09 6.56
CA LEU A 7 9.27 8.19 7.34
C LEU A 7 8.62 9.25 6.45
N GLN A 8 9.21 9.53 5.29
CA GLN A 8 8.63 10.48 4.33
C GLN A 8 7.26 10.07 3.79
N LEU A 9 6.94 8.78 3.71
CA LEU A 9 5.63 8.31 3.25
C LEU A 9 4.49 8.66 4.22
N PHE A 10 4.80 8.82 5.51
CA PHE A 10 3.82 9.20 6.54
C PHE A 10 3.56 10.71 6.60
N VAL A 11 4.42 11.53 5.98
CA VAL A 11 4.26 12.99 6.02
C VAL A 11 3.00 13.39 5.26
N ASN A 12 2.11 14.09 5.97
CA ASN A 12 0.82 14.55 5.45
C ASN A 12 0.04 13.43 4.73
N ALA A 13 0.05 12.20 5.26
CA ALA A 13 -0.60 11.04 4.65
C ALA A 13 -2.06 11.27 4.18
N PRO A 14 -2.91 12.01 4.93
CA PRO A 14 -4.26 12.37 4.47
C PRO A 14 -4.32 13.26 3.21
N GLN A 15 -3.25 14.00 2.91
CA GLN A 15 -3.17 14.89 1.75
C GLN A 15 -2.58 14.15 0.55
N GLN A 16 -2.77 14.74 -0.64
CA GLN A 16 -2.08 14.29 -1.84
C GLN A 16 -0.57 14.28 -1.61
N ASN A 17 0.09 13.23 -2.07
CA ASN A 17 1.53 13.12 -1.96
C ASN A 17 2.20 14.25 -2.75
N TYR A 18 3.04 15.06 -2.10
CA TYR A 18 3.78 16.14 -2.73
C TYR A 18 5.18 15.70 -3.21
N ASN A 19 5.64 14.53 -2.78
CA ASN A 19 6.96 14.01 -3.15
C ASN A 19 6.91 13.41 -4.57
N GLN A 20 7.50 14.14 -5.52
CA GLN A 20 7.51 13.74 -6.93
C GLN A 20 8.21 12.41 -7.19
N GLN A 21 9.27 12.10 -6.44
CA GLN A 21 9.99 10.83 -6.59
C GLN A 21 9.13 9.65 -6.15
N GLN A 22 8.40 9.79 -5.03
CA GLN A 22 7.46 8.76 -4.57
C GLN A 22 6.33 8.56 -5.58
N GLN A 23 5.77 9.65 -6.12
CA GLN A 23 4.74 9.56 -7.17
C GLN A 23 5.26 8.83 -8.42
N GLN A 24 6.47 9.15 -8.89
CA GLN A 24 7.09 8.48 -10.04
C GLN A 24 7.28 6.99 -9.78
N LEU A 25 7.82 6.62 -8.61
CA LEU A 25 7.99 5.22 -8.22
C LEU A 25 6.65 4.50 -8.16
N GLY A 26 5.65 5.10 -7.50
CA GLY A 26 4.30 4.54 -7.41
C GLY A 26 3.62 4.41 -8.77
N ASN A 27 3.83 5.34 -9.70
CA ASN A 27 3.27 5.28 -11.05
C ASN A 27 3.96 4.24 -11.95
N SER A 28 5.25 3.99 -11.73
CA SER A 28 6.02 2.95 -12.45
C SER A 28 5.79 1.54 -11.91
N PHE A 29 5.23 1.41 -10.71
CA PHE A 29 5.03 0.13 -10.06
C PHE A 29 3.84 -0.63 -10.65
N ASP A 30 4.11 -1.85 -11.13
CA ASP A 30 3.09 -2.77 -11.61
C ASP A 30 2.66 -3.75 -10.52
N LEU A 31 1.50 -3.46 -9.90
CA LEU A 31 0.88 -4.33 -8.90
C LEU A 31 0.58 -5.74 -9.46
N TYR A 32 0.40 -5.89 -10.77
CA TYR A 32 0.03 -7.16 -11.39
C TYR A 32 1.23 -8.07 -11.68
N ASN A 33 2.45 -7.55 -11.57
CA ASN A 33 3.67 -8.34 -11.68
C ASN A 33 3.97 -9.09 -10.37
N VAL A 34 3.34 -10.26 -10.20
CA VAL A 34 3.48 -11.09 -8.99
C VAL A 34 4.87 -11.71 -8.81
N ASN A 35 5.72 -11.73 -9.85
CA ASN A 35 7.05 -12.35 -9.78
C ASN A 35 7.99 -11.69 -8.77
N ASN A 36 7.68 -10.48 -8.31
CA ASN A 36 8.47 -9.76 -7.30
C ASN A 36 8.07 -10.11 -5.86
N PHE A 37 7.19 -11.10 -5.67
CA PHE A 37 6.66 -11.45 -4.35
C PHE A 37 6.93 -12.91 -3.98
N ASN A 38 7.13 -13.16 -2.69
CA ASN A 38 7.30 -14.50 -2.13
C ASN A 38 5.99 -15.29 -2.06
N ASN A 39 4.85 -14.61 -2.21
CA ASN A 39 3.52 -15.21 -2.19
C ASN A 39 2.57 -14.54 -3.18
N ASP A 40 2.53 -15.08 -4.40
CA ASP A 40 1.68 -14.59 -5.48
C ASP A 40 0.19 -14.65 -5.12
N TYR A 41 -0.23 -15.66 -4.35
CA TYR A 41 -1.63 -15.83 -3.99
C TYR A 41 -2.13 -14.67 -3.14
N ALA A 42 -1.34 -14.26 -2.13
CA ALA A 42 -1.69 -13.15 -1.25
C ALA A 42 -1.83 -11.82 -2.03
N VAL A 43 -0.89 -11.54 -2.94
CA VAL A 43 -0.93 -10.36 -3.81
C VAL A 43 -2.15 -10.39 -4.74
N LYS A 44 -2.50 -11.56 -5.29
CA LYS A 44 -3.72 -11.74 -6.10
C LYS A 44 -5.01 -11.46 -5.32
N GLN A 45 -5.04 -11.78 -4.02
CA GLN A 45 -6.19 -11.43 -3.16
C GLN A 45 -6.37 -9.92 -3.07
N PHE A 46 -5.28 -9.17 -2.90
CA PHE A 46 -5.32 -7.71 -2.91
C PHE A 46 -5.70 -7.15 -4.29
N GLN A 47 -5.12 -7.67 -5.38
CA GLN A 47 -5.48 -7.28 -6.74
C GLN A 47 -6.98 -7.46 -7.01
N TYR A 48 -7.56 -8.57 -6.56
CA TYR A 48 -9.00 -8.83 -6.67
C TYR A 48 -9.80 -7.79 -5.89
N ALA A 49 -9.45 -7.55 -4.62
CA ALA A 49 -10.13 -6.54 -3.80
C ALA A 49 -10.02 -5.13 -4.40
N TYR A 50 -8.85 -4.77 -4.92
CA TYR A 50 -8.62 -3.48 -5.59
C TYR A 50 -9.51 -3.31 -6.82
N LYS A 51 -9.69 -4.37 -7.63
CA LYS A 51 -10.62 -4.36 -8.77
C LYS A 51 -12.08 -4.23 -8.36
N GLN A 52 -12.48 -4.82 -7.23
CA GLN A 52 -13.86 -4.71 -6.70
C GLN A 52 -14.14 -3.34 -6.06
N GLY A 53 -13.09 -2.60 -5.71
CA GLY A 53 -13.17 -1.33 -5.00
C GLY A 53 -12.79 -1.49 -3.53
N LEU A 54 -11.80 -0.70 -3.11
CA LEU A 54 -11.45 -0.55 -1.70
C LEU A 54 -12.30 0.53 -1.04
N LEU A 55 -12.15 0.71 0.27
CA LEU A 55 -12.62 1.90 0.96
C LEU A 55 -12.14 3.16 0.20
N PRO A 56 -13.03 4.07 -0.22
CA PRO A 56 -12.61 5.27 -0.92
C PRO A 56 -11.69 6.15 -0.08
N ARG A 57 -10.79 6.88 -0.74
CA ARG A 57 -9.98 7.92 -0.09
C ARG A 57 -10.86 9.00 0.52
N GLY A 58 -10.41 9.56 1.65
CA GLY A 58 -11.16 10.55 2.43
C GLY A 58 -12.27 9.97 3.31
N GLN A 59 -12.57 8.67 3.22
CA GLN A 59 -13.50 7.99 4.13
C GLN A 59 -12.79 7.52 5.42
N VAL A 60 -13.54 7.40 6.51
CA VAL A 60 -13.01 6.96 7.79
C VAL A 60 -12.69 5.46 7.76
N PHE A 61 -11.40 5.12 7.92
CA PHE A 61 -10.97 3.76 8.21
C PHE A 61 -11.35 3.38 9.65
N ASN A 62 -11.85 2.16 9.83
CA ASN A 62 -12.22 1.62 11.14
C ASN A 62 -11.76 0.17 11.21
N TYR A 63 -10.77 -0.11 12.05
CA TYR A 63 -10.20 -1.45 12.20
C TYR A 63 -11.19 -2.47 12.79
N ASN A 64 -12.25 -2.02 13.47
CA ASN A 64 -13.32 -2.89 13.97
C ASN A 64 -14.34 -3.26 12.88
N ASN A 65 -14.30 -2.62 11.70
CA ASN A 65 -15.12 -3.02 10.56
C ASN A 65 -14.42 -4.18 9.82
N PRO A 66 -15.03 -5.37 9.72
CA PRO A 66 -14.38 -6.54 9.11
C PRO A 66 -13.95 -6.33 7.66
N ASN A 67 -14.72 -5.57 6.88
CA ASN A 67 -14.37 -5.30 5.48
C ASN A 67 -13.17 -4.36 5.37
N HIS A 68 -13.14 -3.30 6.18
CA HIS A 68 -12.03 -2.36 6.22
C HIS A 68 -10.74 -3.06 6.65
N LEU A 69 -10.83 -3.88 7.72
CA LEU A 69 -9.71 -4.65 8.23
C LEU A 69 -9.20 -5.66 7.22
N LYS A 70 -10.09 -6.42 6.56
CA LYS A 70 -9.72 -7.39 5.52
C LYS A 70 -8.94 -6.71 4.38
N GLN A 71 -9.41 -5.58 3.88
CA GLN A 71 -8.71 -4.82 2.84
C GLN A 71 -7.34 -4.32 3.32
N ALA A 72 -7.22 -3.89 4.57
CA ALA A 72 -5.95 -3.45 5.15
C ALA A 72 -4.95 -4.62 5.32
N ILE A 73 -5.43 -5.80 5.72
CA ILE A 73 -4.62 -7.03 5.78
C ILE A 73 -4.14 -7.43 4.37
N GLN A 74 -5.02 -7.38 3.37
CA GLN A 74 -4.63 -7.67 2.00
C GLN A 74 -3.57 -6.68 1.48
N LEU A 75 -3.64 -5.41 1.88
CA LEU A 75 -2.58 -4.44 1.57
C LEU A 75 -1.28 -4.77 2.31
N PHE A 76 -1.36 -5.12 3.59
CA PHE A 76 -0.22 -5.56 4.38
C PHE A 76 0.48 -6.76 3.71
N ASP A 77 -0.28 -7.73 3.20
CA ASP A 77 0.29 -8.89 2.51
C ASP A 77 1.14 -8.49 1.29
N VAL A 78 0.72 -7.46 0.53
CA VAL A 78 1.53 -6.93 -0.58
C VAL A 78 2.87 -6.41 -0.07
N PHE A 79 2.89 -5.71 1.07
CA PHE A 79 4.12 -5.20 1.66
C PHE A 79 4.99 -6.32 2.23
N TYR A 80 4.38 -7.21 3.00
CA TYR A 80 5.06 -8.28 3.74
C TYR A 80 5.70 -9.31 2.81
N PHE A 81 5.03 -9.64 1.69
CA PHE A 81 5.53 -10.64 0.75
C PHE A 81 6.42 -10.06 -0.35
N ALA A 82 6.75 -8.77 -0.34
CA ALA A 82 7.74 -8.22 -1.27
C ALA A 82 9.10 -8.93 -1.11
N LYS A 83 9.72 -9.34 -2.23
CA LYS A 83 11.01 -10.08 -2.20
C LYS A 83 12.17 -9.25 -1.67
N ASP A 84 12.11 -7.95 -1.86
CA ASP A 84 13.16 -7.03 -1.46
C ASP A 84 12.59 -5.66 -1.06
N TYR A 85 13.47 -4.86 -0.47
CA TYR A 85 13.12 -3.51 -0.02
C TYR A 85 12.64 -2.61 -1.18
N ASN A 86 13.17 -2.79 -2.39
CA ASN A 86 12.81 -1.95 -3.52
C ASN A 86 11.37 -2.20 -3.96
N THR A 87 10.99 -3.48 -4.07
CA THR A 87 9.62 -3.91 -4.34
C THR A 87 8.67 -3.42 -3.25
N PHE A 88 9.04 -3.60 -1.98
CA PHE A 88 8.27 -3.10 -0.84
C PHE A 88 8.07 -1.58 -0.92
N TYR A 89 9.14 -0.82 -1.14
CA TYR A 89 9.07 0.64 -1.14
C TYR A 89 8.27 1.18 -2.33
N GLN A 90 8.42 0.57 -3.52
CA GLN A 90 7.61 0.92 -4.69
C GLN A 90 6.13 0.59 -4.49
N ALA A 91 5.81 -0.55 -3.87
CA ALA A 91 4.44 -0.91 -3.50
C ALA A 91 3.85 0.09 -2.50
N ALA A 92 4.63 0.51 -1.50
CA ALA A 92 4.22 1.52 -0.54
C ALA A 92 3.98 2.90 -1.19
N CYS A 93 4.86 3.31 -2.12
CA CYS A 93 4.66 4.53 -2.92
C CYS A 93 3.39 4.44 -3.78
N TRP A 94 3.12 3.30 -4.40
CA TRP A 94 1.90 3.07 -5.17
C TRP A 94 0.65 3.18 -4.30
N ALA A 95 0.68 2.56 -3.10
CA ALA A 95 -0.44 2.54 -2.17
C ALA A 95 -0.72 3.92 -1.55
N ARG A 96 0.32 4.71 -1.28
CA ARG A 96 0.24 6.08 -0.73
C ARG A 96 -0.70 6.99 -1.51
N ASP A 97 -0.77 6.79 -2.83
CA ASP A 97 -1.57 7.63 -3.73
C ASP A 97 -2.93 7.01 -4.09
N ARG A 98 -3.09 5.68 -3.93
CA ARG A 98 -4.22 4.92 -4.51
C ARG A 98 -5.14 4.28 -3.49
N VAL A 99 -4.67 4.05 -2.26
CA VAL A 99 -5.47 3.42 -1.19
C VAL A 99 -5.91 4.49 -0.19
N ASN A 100 -7.01 4.21 0.53
CA ASN A 100 -7.45 5.02 1.66
C ASN A 100 -6.31 5.28 2.64
N GLU A 101 -6.23 6.51 3.14
CA GLU A 101 -5.10 7.02 3.91
C GLU A 101 -4.96 6.31 5.26
N GLY A 102 -6.08 5.98 5.90
CA GLY A 102 -6.08 5.21 7.14
C GLY A 102 -5.69 3.75 6.92
N GLN A 103 -6.18 3.11 5.86
CA GLN A 103 -5.76 1.74 5.51
C GLN A 103 -4.27 1.67 5.17
N PHE A 104 -3.78 2.65 4.40
CA PHE A 104 -2.37 2.77 4.04
C PHE A 104 -1.48 2.91 5.27
N VAL A 105 -1.79 3.88 6.14
CA VAL A 105 -1.02 4.11 7.38
C VAL A 105 -1.03 2.87 8.26
N TYR A 106 -2.20 2.26 8.47
CA TYR A 106 -2.31 1.04 9.28
C TYR A 106 -1.47 -0.10 8.73
N ALA A 107 -1.63 -0.44 7.44
CA ALA A 107 -0.91 -1.54 6.82
C ALA A 107 0.60 -1.32 6.81
N LEU A 108 1.06 -0.10 6.50
CA LEU A 108 2.49 0.24 6.45
C LEU A 108 3.13 0.28 7.84
N SER A 109 2.39 0.65 8.89
CA SER A 109 2.90 0.64 10.26
C SER A 109 3.12 -0.76 10.84
N VAL A 110 2.45 -1.77 10.28
CA VAL A 110 2.54 -3.16 10.76
C VAL A 110 3.50 -4.01 9.92
N ALA A 111 3.69 -3.65 8.64
CA ALA A 111 4.58 -4.33 7.68
C ALA A 111 6.07 -4.25 8.05
#